data_AF-A0A944AV05-F1
#
_entry.id   AF-A0A944AV05-F1
#
_cell.length_a   1.000
_cell.length_b   1.000
_cell.length_c   1.000
_cell.angle_alpha   90.00
_cell.angle_beta   90.00
_cell.angle_gamma   90.00
#
_symmetry.space_group_name_H-M   'P 1'
#
loop_
_entity.id
_entity.type
_entity.pdbx_description
1 polymer ?
#
loop_
_entity_poly.entity_id
_entity_poly.type
_entity_poly.pdbx_seq_one_letter_code
_entity_poly.pdbx_strand_id
1 'polypeptide(L)' 'MKSIQWMCTKCGQKQTRTASTGRPMPGRCFRSKTGGPHRWVKNMTIAK' A
#
# COMPACT_ATOMS: atom_id res chain seq x y z
N MET A 1 -2.78 18.65 4.05
CA MET A 1 -2.71 17.38 4.83
C MET A 1 -1.77 16.44 4.11
N LYS A 2 -0.80 15.80 4.80
CA LYS A 2 0.15 14.90 4.14
C LYS A 2 -0.47 13.52 3.93
N SER A 3 -0.49 13.04 2.70
CA SER A 3 -0.93 11.70 2.31
C SER A 3 0.26 10.88 1.81
N ILE A 4 0.19 9.57 1.95
CA ILE A 4 1.19 8.62 1.48
C ILE A 4 0.47 7.64 0.55
N GLN A 5 0.95 7.56 -0.69
CA GLN A 5 0.58 6.50 -1.59
C GLN A 5 1.45 5.28 -1.27
N TRP A 6 0.80 4.19 -0.93
CA TRP A 6 1.38 2.89 -0.71
C TRP A 6 1.20 2.04 -1.97
N MET A 7 2.21 1.24 -2.31
CA MET A 7 2.14 0.30 -3.42
C MET A 7 2.50 -1.10 -2.92
N CYS A 8 1.77 -2.11 -3.37
CA CYS A 8 2.11 -3.49 -3.10
C CYS A 8 3.18 -3.97 -4.07
N THR A 9 4.33 -4.44 -3.58
CA THR A 9 5.43 -4.94 -4.44
C THR A 9 5.14 -6.27 -5.10
N LYS A 10 4.09 -6.98 -4.65
CA LYS A 10 3.69 -8.29 -5.19
C LYS A 10 2.70 -8.17 -6.35
N CYS A 11 1.64 -7.38 -6.17
CA CYS A 11 0.59 -7.23 -7.19
C CYS A 11 0.58 -5.88 -7.92
N GLY A 12 1.33 -4.90 -7.44
CA GLY A 12 1.33 -3.54 -7.98
C GLY A 12 0.13 -2.68 -7.55
N GLN A 13 -0.76 -3.18 -6.69
CA GLN A 13 -1.90 -2.40 -6.21
C GLN A 13 -1.44 -1.13 -5.47
N LYS A 14 -2.13 -0.02 -5.67
CA LYS A 14 -1.81 1.27 -5.05
C LYS A 14 -2.95 1.70 -4.14
N GLN A 15 -2.63 2.21 -2.95
CA GLN A 15 -3.59 2.77 -2.00
C GLN A 15 -3.04 4.04 -1.39
N THR A 16 -3.82 5.12 -1.44
CA THR A 16 -3.49 6.37 -0.76
C THR A 16 -4.12 6.35 0.63
N ARG A 17 -3.30 6.65 1.65
CA ARG A 17 -3.73 6.85 3.03
C ARG A 17 -3.15 8.15 3.55
N THR A 18 -3.78 8.77 4.54
CA THR A 18 -3.19 9.91 5.23
C THR A 18 -1.94 9.45 5.99
N ALA A 19 -0.98 10.35 6.20
CA ALA A 19 0.22 10.05 6.96
C ALA A 19 -0.09 9.61 8.40
N SER A 20 -1.20 10.10 8.97
CA SER A 20 -1.68 9.73 10.31
C SER A 20 -2.28 8.31 10.37
N THR A 21 -2.94 7.84 9.31
CA THR A 21 -3.49 6.46 9.26
C THR A 21 -2.40 5.40 9.05
N GLY A 22 -1.25 5.76 8.46
CA GLY A 22 -0.13 4.84 8.30
C GLY A 22 -0.30 3.84 7.15
N ARG A 23 0.16 2.60 7.34
CA ARG A 23 0.17 1.54 6.31
C ARG A 23 -1.25 0.98 6.07
N PRO A 24 -1.63 0.66 4.82
CA PRO A 24 -2.89 -0.02 4.54
C PRO A 24 -2.88 -1.44 5.09
N MET A 25 -4.08 -1.99 5.33
CA MET A 25 -4.21 -3.38 5.75
C MET A 25 -3.60 -4.32 4.71
N PRO A 26 -2.84 -5.34 5.12
CA PRO A 26 -2.21 -6.27 4.19
C PRO A 26 -3.21 -7.04 3.34
N GLY A 27 -4.42 -7.32 3.82
CA GLY A 27 -5.43 -8.07 3.05
C GLY A 27 -4.90 -9.37 2.42
N ARG A 28 -5.59 -9.86 1.38
CA ARG A 28 -5.16 -11.03 0.59
C ARG A 28 -4.66 -10.59 -0.77
N CYS A 29 -3.40 -10.87 -1.10
CA CYS A 29 -2.80 -10.52 -2.39
C CYS A 29 -2.94 -11.68 -3.39
N PHE A 30 -3.90 -11.56 -4.31
CA PHE A 30 -4.19 -12.59 -5.31
C PHE A 30 -3.05 -12.86 -6.31
N ARG A 31 -2.12 -11.92 -6.50
CA ARG A 31 -0.94 -12.13 -7.37
C ARG A 31 0.30 -12.61 -6.61
N SER A 32 0.25 -12.70 -5.28
CA SER A 32 1.30 -13.42 -4.56
C SER A 32 1.15 -14.89 -4.92
N LYS A 33 2.19 -15.55 -5.45
CA LYS A 33 2.16 -16.96 -5.91
C LYS A 33 1.52 -17.94 -4.91
N THR A 34 1.43 -17.56 -3.63
CA THR A 34 0.91 -18.38 -2.53
C THR A 34 -0.34 -17.77 -1.87
N GLY A 35 -0.96 -16.74 -2.46
CA GLY A 35 -2.11 -16.05 -1.87
C GLY A 35 -1.78 -15.27 -0.58
N GLY A 36 -0.50 -14.98 -0.34
CA GLY A 36 -0.04 -14.26 0.86
C GLY A 36 -0.52 -12.81 0.93
N PRO A 37 -0.26 -12.09 2.04
CA PRO A 37 -0.73 -10.72 2.23
C PRO A 37 -0.05 -9.72 1.28
N HIS A 38 -0.70 -8.57 1.05
CA HIS A 38 -0.09 -7.45 0.34
C HIS A 38 1.10 -6.92 1.14
N ARG A 39 2.21 -6.72 0.44
CA ARG A 39 3.42 -6.11 0.99
C ARG A 39 3.50 -4.65 0.56
N TRP A 40 2.94 -3.77 1.40
CA TRP A 40 2.88 -2.33 1.15
C TRP A 40 4.23 -1.66 1.38
N VAL A 41 4.70 -0.93 0.37
CA VAL A 41 5.86 -0.02 0.45
C VAL A 41 5.40 1.41 0.16
N LYS A 42 6.11 2.40 0.71
CA LYS A 42 5.82 3.81 0.40
C LYS A 42 6.23 4.05 -1.05
N ASN A 43 5.28 4.45 -1.88
CA ASN A 43 5.55 4.81 -3.27
C ASN A 43 5.89 6.30 -3.35
N MET A 44 5.00 7.16 -2.87
CA MET A 44 5.22 8.62 -2.86
C MET A 44 4.40 9.31 -1.78
N THR A 45 4.93 10.41 -1.25
CA THR A 45 4.19 11.33 -0.38
C THR A 45 3.46 12.36 -1.23
N ILE A 46 2.15 12.40 -1.08
CA ILE A 46 1.28 13.41 -1.68
C ILE A 46 1.07 14.49 -0.62
N ALA A 47 1.81 15.58 -0.73
CA ALA A 47 1.50 16.81 0.00
C ALA A 47 0.54 17.63 -0.88
N LYS A 48 -0.72 17.73 -0.43
CA LYS A 48 -1.66 18.75 -0.91
C LYS A 48 -1.61 19.92 0.05
#